data_AF-A0A959SHM9-F1
#
_entry.id   AF-A0A959SHM9-F1
#
_cell.length_a   1.000
_cell.length_b   1.000
_cell.length_c   1.000
_cell.angle_alpha   90.00
_cell.angle_beta   90.00
_cell.angle_gamma   90.00
#
_symmetry.space_group_name_H-M   'P 1'
#
loop_
_entity.id
_entity.type
_entity.pdbx_description
1 polymer ?
#
loop_
_entity_poly.entity_id
_entity_poly.type
_entity_poly.pdbx_seq_one_letter_code
_entity_poly.pdbx_strand_id
1 'polypeptide(L)'
;NDTLQWSALRTVKTELMREHFVKGAAFTWAVPGEGGGRWVLRVKTPEGKVDKPMPVMTCDADFPELIGLQLVEGRMFDREVPTDAQSAVVVNESAVKAFGWDDPLSEALYAPGDSVDQELRVIGVVKDFHYTSLHTPIEPLALFQSDPRYGSGTLMLRLEGGDTGTQLAELEERWAEVMPGADWEATFLDDSIARLYA
;
A
#
# COMPACT_ATOMS: atom_id res chain seq x y z
N ASN A 1 -16.69 7.05 18.79
CA ASN A 1 -17.60 6.79 17.65
C ASN A 1 -16.87 6.16 16.46
N ASP A 2 -15.53 6.17 16.44
CA ASP A 2 -14.75 5.73 15.27
C ASP A 2 -14.76 4.20 15.02
N THR A 3 -14.90 3.38 16.06
CA THR A 3 -14.87 1.91 15.92
C THR A 3 -15.94 1.33 14.99
N LEU A 4 -17.10 1.99 14.86
CA LEU A 4 -18.20 1.54 14.00
C LEU A 4 -17.93 1.76 12.50
N GLN A 5 -17.28 2.87 12.13
CA GLN A 5 -16.88 3.13 10.74
C GLN A 5 -15.80 2.14 10.28
N TRP A 6 -14.87 1.77 11.17
CA TRP A 6 -13.77 0.84 10.84
C TRP A 6 -14.22 -0.61 10.65
N SER A 7 -15.15 -1.08 11.49
CA SER A 7 -15.76 -2.39 11.28
C SER A 7 -16.49 -2.45 9.94
N ALA A 8 -17.10 -1.33 9.54
CA ALA A 8 -17.81 -1.23 8.28
C ALA A 8 -16.85 -1.26 7.08
N LEU A 9 -15.66 -0.64 7.14
CA LEU A 9 -14.65 -0.74 6.07
C LEU A 9 -14.08 -2.16 5.88
N ARG A 10 -13.80 -2.89 6.96
CA ARG A 10 -13.39 -4.30 6.84
C ARG A 10 -14.52 -5.17 6.28
N THR A 11 -15.74 -4.87 6.72
CA THR A 11 -16.95 -5.54 6.23
C THR A 11 -17.15 -5.26 4.75
N VAL A 12 -17.04 -4.01 4.29
CA VAL A 12 -17.29 -3.66 2.89
C VAL A 12 -16.28 -4.34 1.96
N LYS A 13 -14.99 -4.35 2.32
CA LYS A 13 -13.99 -5.12 1.56
C LYS A 13 -14.36 -6.60 1.49
N THR A 14 -14.82 -7.18 2.60
CA THR A 14 -15.19 -8.61 2.67
C THR A 14 -16.44 -8.92 1.86
N GLU A 15 -17.45 -8.07 1.93
CA GLU A 15 -18.73 -8.25 1.22
C GLU A 15 -18.55 -8.04 -0.29
N LEU A 16 -17.80 -7.03 -0.72
CA LEU A 16 -17.50 -6.82 -2.14
C LEU A 16 -16.68 -7.98 -2.72
N MET A 17 -15.77 -8.58 -1.93
CA MET A 17 -15.03 -9.79 -2.34
C MET A 17 -15.91 -11.04 -2.51
N ARG A 18 -17.17 -11.04 -2.06
CA ARG A 18 -18.10 -12.15 -2.29
C ARG A 18 -18.69 -12.15 -3.70
N GLU A 19 -18.62 -11.02 -4.39
CA GLU A 19 -19.07 -10.93 -5.77
C GLU A 19 -18.15 -11.76 -6.68
N HIS A 20 -18.74 -12.64 -7.48
CA HIS A 20 -18.02 -13.66 -8.26
C HIS A 20 -17.00 -13.08 -9.26
N PHE A 21 -17.25 -11.85 -9.71
CA PHE A 21 -16.39 -11.11 -10.62
C PHE A 21 -15.29 -10.32 -9.91
N VAL A 22 -15.26 -10.25 -8.58
CA VAL A 22 -14.16 -9.61 -7.83
C VAL A 22 -13.05 -10.64 -7.57
N LYS A 23 -11.89 -10.41 -8.18
CA LYS A 23 -10.71 -11.31 -8.09
C LYS A 23 -9.73 -10.92 -6.98
N GLY A 24 -9.87 -9.73 -6.43
CA GLY A 24 -9.02 -9.26 -5.35
C GLY A 24 -9.44 -7.88 -4.87
N ALA A 25 -9.10 -7.57 -3.62
CA ALA A 25 -9.37 -6.28 -3.02
C ALA A 25 -8.26 -5.90 -2.03
N ALA A 26 -7.93 -4.62 -1.96
CA ALA A 26 -6.97 -4.11 -1.00
C ALA A 26 -7.19 -2.64 -0.70
N PHE A 27 -6.96 -2.24 0.55
CA PHE A 27 -6.88 -0.83 0.94
C PHE A 27 -5.48 -0.28 0.70
N THR A 28 -5.41 0.95 0.18
CA THR A 28 -4.15 1.67 0.00
C THR A 28 -4.37 3.17 0.13
N TRP A 29 -3.37 3.88 0.64
CA TRP A 29 -3.28 5.34 0.49
C TRP A 29 -2.40 5.74 -0.69
N ALA A 30 -1.82 4.77 -1.37
CA ALA A 30 -0.94 4.98 -2.50
C ALA A 30 -1.54 4.32 -3.74
N VAL A 31 -2.60 4.95 -4.26
CA VAL A 31 -3.20 4.57 -5.54
C VAL A 31 -2.13 4.74 -6.62
N PRO A 32 -1.81 3.69 -7.40
CA PRO A 32 -0.83 3.80 -8.47
C PRO A 32 -1.18 4.96 -9.42
N GLY A 33 -0.20 5.80 -9.75
CA GLY A 33 -0.38 7.00 -10.57
C GLY A 33 -0.60 8.28 -9.75
N GLU A 34 -1.30 8.21 -8.62
CA GLU A 34 -1.44 9.34 -7.69
C GLU A 34 -0.20 9.46 -6.77
N GLY A 35 0.52 8.35 -6.60
CA GLY A 35 1.70 8.25 -5.77
C GLY A 35 1.39 8.07 -4.30
N GLY A 36 2.42 8.17 -3.47
CA GLY A 36 2.31 8.09 -2.01
C GLY A 36 2.85 9.33 -1.32
N GLY A 37 2.83 9.33 0.00
CA GLY A 37 3.45 10.38 0.80
C GLY A 37 4.98 10.37 0.66
N ARG A 38 5.63 11.41 1.18
CA ARG A 38 7.09 11.37 1.43
C ARG A 38 7.33 11.50 2.92
N TRP A 39 8.09 10.58 3.50
CA TRP A 39 8.53 10.66 4.89
C TRP A 39 10.04 10.87 4.94
N VAL A 40 10.49 11.54 6.00
CA VAL A 40 11.91 11.51 6.36
C VAL A 40 12.13 10.26 7.19
N LEU A 41 12.79 9.27 6.61
CA LEU A 41 13.30 8.12 7.36
C LEU A 41 14.79 8.27 7.55
N ARG A 42 15.34 7.58 8.53
CA ARG A 42 16.77 7.55 8.81
C ARG A 42 17.35 6.21 8.41
N VAL A 43 18.54 6.25 7.81
CA VAL A 43 19.33 5.07 7.47
C VAL A 43 20.57 5.08 8.34
N LYS A 44 20.96 3.91 8.86
CA LYS A 44 22.21 3.76 9.61
C LYS A 44 23.40 3.75 8.64
N THR A 45 24.41 4.55 8.95
CA THR A 45 25.69 4.66 8.24
C THR A 45 26.84 4.54 9.24
N PRO A 46 28.09 4.36 8.79
CA PRO A 46 29.25 4.40 9.69
C PRO A 46 29.35 5.69 10.53
N GLU A 47 28.85 6.81 10.01
CA GLU A 47 28.83 8.13 10.65
C GLU A 47 27.61 8.35 11.57
N GLY A 48 26.69 7.39 11.64
CA GLY A 48 25.45 7.47 12.43
C GLY A 48 24.19 7.39 11.57
N LYS A 49 23.05 7.80 12.14
CA LYS A 49 21.78 7.82 11.42
C LYS A 49 21.65 9.09 10.58
N VAL A 50 21.37 8.95 9.30
CA VAL A 50 21.24 10.06 8.34
C VAL A 50 19.81 10.14 7.82
N ASP A 51 19.24 11.35 7.83
CA ASP A 51 17.91 11.62 7.27
C ASP A 51 17.90 11.42 5.74
N LYS A 52 16.87 10.70 5.28
CA LYS A 52 16.59 10.33 3.89
C LYS A 52 15.12 10.58 3.59
N PRO A 53 14.78 11.69 2.92
CA PRO A 53 13.43 11.91 2.41
C PRO A 53 13.14 10.91 1.30
N MET A 54 12.18 10.01 1.52
CA MET A 54 11.83 8.98 0.56
C MET A 54 10.33 8.90 0.34
N PRO A 55 9.89 8.53 -0.87
CA PRO A 55 8.51 8.12 -1.10
C PRO A 55 8.15 6.95 -0.18
N VAL A 56 6.92 7.00 0.32
CA VAL A 56 6.33 5.94 1.12
C VAL A 56 4.98 5.55 0.58
N MET A 57 4.69 4.26 0.62
CA MET A 57 3.37 3.73 0.32
C MET A 57 2.85 3.02 1.57
N THR A 58 1.59 3.27 1.93
CA THR A 58 0.91 2.56 3.01
C THR A 58 -0.26 1.78 2.43
N CYS A 59 -0.27 0.48 2.74
CA CYS A 59 -1.27 -0.43 2.19
C CYS A 59 -1.65 -1.52 3.18
N ASP A 60 -2.77 -2.20 2.94
CA ASP A 60 -3.03 -3.45 3.65
C ASP A 60 -2.14 -4.60 3.10
N ALA A 61 -2.19 -5.75 3.76
CA ALA A 61 -1.34 -6.89 3.43
C ALA A 61 -1.66 -7.55 2.07
N ASP A 62 -2.84 -7.32 1.49
CA ASP A 62 -3.20 -7.93 0.18
C ASP A 62 -2.75 -7.08 -0.98
N PHE A 63 -2.47 -5.80 -0.76
CA PHE A 63 -2.14 -4.86 -1.81
C PHE A 63 -0.95 -5.30 -2.69
N PRO A 64 0.18 -5.80 -2.13
CA PRO A 64 1.29 -6.26 -2.95
C PRO A 64 0.88 -7.33 -3.98
N GLU A 65 0.04 -8.28 -3.58
CA GLU A 65 -0.50 -9.31 -4.47
C GLU A 65 -1.50 -8.69 -5.46
N LEU A 66 -2.38 -7.80 -5.00
CA LEU A 66 -3.39 -7.15 -5.82
C LEU A 66 -2.77 -6.40 -7.00
N ILE A 67 -1.62 -5.75 -6.84
CA ILE A 67 -0.94 -5.02 -7.92
C ILE A 67 0.19 -5.83 -8.59
N GLY A 68 0.45 -7.05 -8.13
CA GLY A 68 1.44 -7.95 -8.71
C GLY A 68 2.89 -7.56 -8.42
N LEU A 69 3.17 -7.02 -7.23
CA LEU A 69 4.55 -6.77 -6.80
C LEU A 69 5.35 -8.07 -6.78
N GLN A 70 6.55 -8.03 -7.34
CA GLN A 70 7.43 -9.19 -7.38
C GLN A 70 8.42 -9.14 -6.23
N LEU A 71 8.33 -10.11 -5.32
CA LEU A 71 9.31 -10.28 -4.25
C LEU A 71 10.64 -10.75 -4.84
N VAL A 72 11.72 -10.08 -4.46
CA VAL A 72 13.11 -10.45 -4.77
C VAL A 72 13.69 -11.27 -3.63
N GLU A 73 13.47 -10.82 -2.39
CA GLU A 73 14.03 -11.44 -1.19
C GLU A 73 13.12 -11.22 0.02
N GLY A 74 13.15 -12.14 1.00
CA GLY A 74 12.41 -12.04 2.26
C GLY A 74 10.96 -12.47 2.14
N ARG A 75 10.03 -11.63 2.60
CA ARG A 75 8.58 -11.87 2.55
C ARG A 75 7.78 -10.57 2.45
N MET A 76 6.53 -10.72 2.03
CA MET A 76 5.52 -9.66 2.14
C MET A 76 4.90 -9.62 3.55
N PHE A 77 4.03 -8.65 3.77
CA PHE A 77 3.25 -8.50 4.99
C PHE A 77 2.30 -9.67 5.24
N ASP A 78 2.12 -10.01 6.50
CA ASP A 78 1.16 -11.00 6.96
C ASP A 78 0.19 -10.37 7.97
N ARG A 79 -1.11 -10.57 7.75
CA ARG A 79 -2.20 -10.06 8.61
C ARG A 79 -2.15 -10.64 10.01
N GLU A 80 -1.65 -11.86 10.14
CA GLU A 80 -1.56 -12.60 11.39
C GLU A 80 -0.28 -12.25 12.17
N VAL A 81 0.57 -11.35 11.63
CA VAL A 81 1.81 -10.89 12.25
C VAL A 81 1.65 -9.43 12.67
N PRO A 82 1.23 -9.13 13.91
CA PRO A 82 0.96 -7.75 14.35
C PRO A 82 2.17 -6.81 14.25
N THR A 83 3.39 -7.35 14.34
CA THR A 83 4.62 -6.56 14.20
C THR A 83 4.80 -6.01 12.80
N ASP A 84 4.17 -6.59 11.77
CA ASP A 84 4.32 -6.11 10.41
C ASP A 84 3.72 -4.71 10.24
N ALA A 85 2.56 -4.47 10.85
CA ALA A 85 1.91 -3.17 10.88
C ALA A 85 2.58 -2.15 11.84
N GLN A 86 3.53 -2.58 12.67
CA GLN A 86 4.14 -1.75 13.70
C GLN A 86 5.60 -1.40 13.43
N SER A 87 6.38 -2.34 12.87
CA SER A 87 7.83 -2.20 12.80
C SER A 87 8.46 -2.93 11.62
N ALA A 88 7.67 -3.30 10.60
CA ALA A 88 8.19 -3.84 9.36
C ALA A 88 8.14 -2.83 8.21
N VAL A 89 9.11 -2.95 7.31
CA VAL A 89 9.14 -2.23 6.04
C VAL A 89 9.52 -3.20 4.93
N VAL A 90 8.87 -3.04 3.78
CA VAL A 90 9.29 -3.67 2.51
C VAL A 90 9.90 -2.56 1.67
N VAL A 91 11.05 -2.82 1.03
CA VAL A 91 11.74 -1.82 0.20
C VAL A 91 11.89 -2.31 -1.24
N ASN A 92 12.16 -1.41 -2.18
CA ASN A 92 12.50 -1.84 -3.56
C ASN A 92 14.01 -2.00 -3.78
N GLU A 93 14.38 -2.61 -4.91
CA GLU A 93 15.77 -2.75 -5.36
C GLU A 93 16.52 -1.42 -5.40
N SER A 94 15.86 -0.34 -5.83
CA SER A 94 16.48 1.00 -5.84
C SER A 94 16.87 1.49 -4.45
N ALA A 95 16.14 1.14 -3.39
CA ALA A 95 16.52 1.47 -2.01
C ALA A 95 17.74 0.67 -1.55
N VAL A 96 17.78 -0.64 -1.80
CA VAL A 96 18.93 -1.51 -1.49
C VAL A 96 20.19 -0.96 -2.16
N LYS A 97 20.09 -0.61 -3.45
CA LYS A 97 21.20 -0.03 -4.21
C LYS A 97 21.62 1.34 -3.68
N ALA A 98 20.67 2.21 -3.34
CA ALA A 98 20.96 3.57 -2.88
C ALA A 98 21.64 3.59 -1.50
N PHE A 99 21.34 2.61 -0.64
CA PHE A 99 21.93 2.50 0.69
C PHE A 99 23.15 1.60 0.76
N GLY A 100 23.47 0.89 -0.34
CA GLY A 100 24.64 0.02 -0.41
C GLY A 100 24.53 -1.18 0.52
N TRP A 101 23.33 -1.73 0.66
CA TRP A 101 23.07 -2.89 1.51
C TRP A 101 23.43 -4.18 0.78
N ASP A 102 24.34 -4.96 1.37
CA ASP A 102 24.70 -6.29 0.87
C ASP A 102 23.73 -7.38 1.37
N ASP A 103 23.22 -7.23 2.60
CA ASP A 103 22.21 -8.11 3.23
C ASP A 103 21.04 -7.25 3.71
N PRO A 104 20.09 -6.90 2.84
CA PRO A 104 19.01 -5.98 3.17
C PRO A 104 18.09 -6.48 4.28
N LEU A 105 17.96 -7.80 4.51
CA LEU A 105 17.08 -8.35 5.56
C LEU A 105 17.67 -8.24 6.98
N SER A 106 18.97 -7.94 7.08
CA SER A 106 19.66 -7.59 8.32
C SER A 106 19.63 -6.10 8.63
N GLU A 107 19.01 -5.30 7.76
CA GLU A 107 18.99 -3.83 7.84
C GLU A 107 17.67 -3.28 8.38
N ALA A 108 17.71 -2.01 8.77
CA ALA A 108 16.56 -1.28 9.26
C ALA A 108 16.56 0.17 8.79
N LEU A 109 15.36 0.69 8.60
CA LEU A 109 15.09 2.11 8.54
C LEU A 109 14.62 2.60 9.92
N TYR A 110 14.63 3.91 10.13
CA TYR A 110 14.23 4.48 11.40
C TYR A 110 13.30 5.67 11.17
N ALA A 111 12.08 5.61 11.71
CA ALA A 111 11.20 6.77 11.72
C ALA A 111 11.61 7.71 12.88
N PRO A 112 11.82 9.02 12.64
CA PRO A 112 12.14 9.97 13.69
C PRO A 112 11.05 9.99 14.77
N GLY A 113 11.46 9.82 16.04
CA GLY A 113 10.56 9.91 17.19
C GLY A 113 10.97 11.02 18.16
N ASP A 114 10.05 11.46 19.01
CA ASP A 114 10.27 12.57 19.96
C ASP A 114 11.36 12.27 21.01
N SER A 115 11.51 11.00 21.39
CA SER A 115 12.50 10.55 22.39
C SER A 115 13.45 9.48 21.86
N VAL A 116 12.91 8.51 21.11
CA VAL A 116 13.69 7.44 20.49
C VAL A 116 13.10 7.20 19.11
N ASP A 117 13.97 7.04 18.11
CA ASP A 117 13.53 6.64 16.77
C ASP A 117 12.88 5.26 16.80
N GLN A 118 11.78 5.11 16.07
CA GLN A 118 11.16 3.81 15.86
C GLN A 118 11.96 3.04 14.82
N GLU A 119 12.43 1.84 15.18
CA GLU A 119 13.10 0.93 14.25
C GLU A 119 12.08 0.22 13.36
N LEU A 120 12.36 0.23 12.06
CA LEU A 120 11.56 -0.36 11.00
C LEU A 120 12.42 -1.41 10.29
N ARG A 121 12.24 -2.68 10.65
CA ARG A 121 13.02 -3.78 10.11
C ARG A 121 12.64 -4.04 8.66
N VAL A 122 13.64 -4.17 7.79
CA VAL A 122 13.41 -4.62 6.42
C VAL A 122 13.05 -6.10 6.44
N ILE A 123 11.84 -6.43 5.98
CA ILE A 123 11.35 -7.82 5.95
C ILE A 123 11.28 -8.41 4.53
N GLY A 124 11.38 -7.55 3.52
CA GLY A 124 11.30 -7.95 2.12
C GLY A 124 11.85 -6.89 1.18
N VAL A 125 12.34 -7.37 0.05
CA VAL A 125 12.77 -6.55 -1.09
C VAL A 125 11.88 -6.90 -2.27
N VAL A 126 11.33 -5.88 -2.93
CA VAL A 126 10.55 -6.04 -4.16
C VAL A 126 11.29 -5.49 -5.36
N LYS A 127 10.95 -6.00 -6.54
CA LYS A 127 11.46 -5.43 -7.78
C LYS A 127 11.01 -3.98 -7.93
N ASP A 128 11.85 -3.20 -8.60
CA ASP A 128 11.50 -1.86 -9.00
C ASP A 128 10.22 -1.85 -9.86
N PHE A 129 9.28 -0.97 -9.50
CA PHE A 129 8.00 -0.81 -10.17
C PHE A 129 7.60 0.67 -10.23
N HIS A 130 6.77 1.03 -11.20
CA HIS A 130 6.26 2.39 -11.34
C HIS A 130 4.99 2.56 -10.50
N TYR A 131 5.08 3.37 -9.44
CA TYR A 131 3.95 3.71 -8.57
C TYR A 131 3.41 5.14 -8.80
N THR A 132 4.10 5.96 -9.60
CA THR A 132 3.65 7.28 -10.06
C THR A 132 3.50 7.29 -11.59
N SER A 133 4.10 8.26 -12.29
CA SER A 133 4.19 8.30 -13.74
C SER A 133 5.32 7.40 -14.25
N LEU A 134 5.15 6.81 -15.44
CA LEU A 134 6.19 6.10 -16.18
C LEU A 134 7.35 7.01 -16.60
N HIS A 135 7.17 8.33 -16.54
CA HIS A 135 8.23 9.31 -16.83
C HIS A 135 9.11 9.62 -15.61
N THR A 136 8.68 9.23 -14.41
CA THR A 136 9.43 9.47 -13.17
C THR A 136 10.46 8.36 -12.96
N PRO A 137 11.74 8.69 -12.74
CA PRO A 137 12.73 7.70 -12.32
C PRO A 137 12.29 6.97 -11.06
N ILE A 138 12.56 5.67 -10.98
CA ILE A 138 12.21 4.87 -9.80
C ILE A 138 13.11 5.30 -8.64
N GLU A 139 12.49 5.79 -7.57
CA GLU A 139 13.16 6.23 -6.34
C GLU A 139 13.30 5.08 -5.33
N PRO A 140 14.22 5.17 -4.36
CA PRO A 140 14.19 4.38 -3.13
C PRO A 140 12.84 4.49 -2.42
N LEU A 141 12.07 3.40 -2.38
CA LEU A 141 10.72 3.36 -1.85
C LEU A 141 10.64 2.51 -0.58
N ALA A 142 9.88 2.99 0.40
CA ALA A 142 9.48 2.22 1.57
C ALA A 142 7.97 1.94 1.54
N LEU A 143 7.61 0.67 1.60
CA LEU A 143 6.23 0.19 1.72
C LEU A 143 5.97 -0.21 3.18
N PHE A 144 4.84 0.24 3.71
CA PHE A 144 4.40 -0.03 5.07
C PHE A 144 3.03 -0.69 5.05
N GLN A 145 2.84 -1.65 5.96
CA GLN A 145 1.51 -2.16 6.22
C GLN A 145 0.76 -1.14 7.08
N SER A 146 -0.21 -0.45 6.50
CA SER A 146 -1.25 0.21 7.28
C SER A 146 -2.32 -0.82 7.61
N ASP A 147 -2.59 -1.00 8.90
CA ASP A 147 -3.85 -1.62 9.26
C ASP A 147 -4.99 -0.66 8.90
N PRO A 148 -6.05 -1.11 8.20
CA PRO A 148 -7.23 -0.29 7.91
C PRO A 148 -7.86 0.38 9.15
N ARG A 149 -7.55 -0.11 10.36
CA ARG A 149 -7.91 0.52 11.65
C ARG A 149 -7.31 1.92 11.86
N TYR A 150 -6.27 2.30 11.11
CA TYR A 150 -5.54 3.57 11.29
C TYR A 150 -5.91 4.66 10.26
N GLY A 151 -6.93 4.45 9.41
CA GLY A 151 -7.46 5.48 8.51
C GLY A 151 -8.08 4.93 7.23
N SER A 152 -8.95 5.73 6.60
CA SER A 152 -9.71 5.40 5.38
C SER A 152 -8.90 5.61 4.09
N GLY A 153 -8.08 4.63 3.70
CA GLY A 153 -7.48 4.60 2.36
C GLY A 153 -8.50 4.24 1.27
N THR A 154 -8.11 4.36 0.00
CA THR A 154 -8.89 3.91 -1.16
C THR A 154 -9.00 2.39 -1.18
N LEU A 155 -10.21 1.86 -1.38
CA LEU A 155 -10.43 0.44 -1.66
C LEU A 155 -10.22 0.16 -3.14
N MET A 156 -9.16 -0.54 -3.48
CA MET A 156 -8.93 -1.02 -4.84
C MET A 156 -9.54 -2.40 -5.04
N LEU A 157 -10.22 -2.59 -6.17
CA LEU A 157 -10.81 -3.86 -6.58
C LEU A 157 -10.22 -4.28 -7.93
N ARG A 158 -9.89 -5.57 -8.05
CA ARG A 158 -9.56 -6.20 -9.33
C ARG A 158 -10.78 -6.96 -9.81
N LEU A 159 -11.36 -6.52 -10.91
CA LEU A 159 -12.53 -7.16 -11.51
C LEU A 159 -12.13 -8.16 -12.59
N GLU A 160 -12.96 -9.16 -12.80
CA GLU A 160 -12.94 -10.02 -13.98
C GLU A 160 -13.41 -9.24 -15.20
N GLY A 161 -12.81 -9.51 -16.37
CA GLY A 161 -13.30 -8.91 -17.61
C GLY A 161 -14.76 -9.31 -17.89
N GLY A 162 -15.55 -8.40 -18.45
CA GLY A 162 -16.97 -8.65 -18.71
C GLY A 162 -17.78 -7.36 -18.83
N ASP A 163 -19.05 -7.44 -18.48
CA ASP A 163 -19.96 -6.28 -18.42
C ASP A 163 -19.66 -5.44 -17.18
N THR A 164 -18.72 -4.51 -17.33
CA THR A 164 -18.30 -3.60 -16.27
C THR A 164 -19.43 -2.71 -15.75
N GLY A 165 -20.43 -2.39 -16.59
CA GLY A 165 -21.57 -1.57 -16.17
C GLY A 165 -22.44 -2.31 -15.16
N THR A 166 -22.75 -3.57 -15.42
CA THR A 166 -23.47 -4.44 -14.47
C THR A 166 -22.66 -4.68 -13.21
N GLN A 167 -21.37 -4.99 -13.33
CA GLN A 167 -20.48 -5.20 -12.19
C GLN A 167 -20.44 -3.99 -11.25
N LEU A 168 -20.34 -2.76 -11.80
CA LEU A 168 -20.35 -1.54 -11.00
C LEU A 168 -21.69 -1.33 -10.28
N ALA A 169 -22.81 -1.59 -10.94
CA ALA A 169 -24.14 -1.46 -10.33
C ALA A 169 -24.33 -2.44 -9.17
N GLU A 170 -23.86 -3.69 -9.32
CA GLU A 170 -23.91 -4.71 -8.25
C GLU A 170 -23.01 -4.32 -7.07
N LEU A 171 -21.82 -3.76 -7.34
CA LEU A 171 -20.93 -3.25 -6.29
C LEU A 171 -21.52 -2.05 -5.55
N GLU A 172 -22.19 -1.12 -6.25
CA GLU A 172 -22.87 0.04 -5.66
C GLU A 172 -24.01 -0.40 -4.73
N GLU A 173 -24.82 -1.38 -5.16
CA GLU A 173 -25.89 -1.94 -4.32
C GLU A 173 -25.32 -2.54 -3.03
N ARG A 174 -24.27 -3.38 -3.16
CA ARG A 174 -23.61 -3.99 -2.00
C ARG A 174 -22.95 -2.94 -1.10
N TRP A 175 -22.36 -1.90 -1.67
CA TRP A 175 -21.81 -0.78 -0.90
C TRP A 175 -22.88 -0.09 -0.09
N ALA A 176 -24.03 0.23 -0.69
CA ALA A 176 -25.13 0.91 -0.01
C ALA A 176 -25.73 0.07 1.14
N GLU A 177 -25.74 -1.26 1.02
CA GLU A 177 -26.15 -2.17 2.10
C GLU A 177 -25.22 -2.11 3.31
N VAL A 178 -23.90 -2.08 3.07
CA VAL A 178 -22.88 -2.15 4.13
C VAL A 178 -22.56 -0.76 4.72
N MET A 179 -22.62 0.27 3.89
CA MET A 179 -22.25 1.66 4.18
C MET A 179 -23.43 2.61 3.93
N PRO A 180 -24.57 2.46 4.63
CA PRO A 180 -25.75 3.28 4.37
C PRO A 180 -25.47 4.77 4.60
N GLY A 181 -25.72 5.58 3.56
CA GLY A 181 -25.50 7.03 3.58
C GLY A 181 -24.07 7.48 3.29
N ALA A 182 -23.15 6.56 2.94
CA ALA A 182 -21.86 6.91 2.39
C ALA A 182 -21.96 7.10 0.87
N ASP A 183 -21.28 8.12 0.34
CA ASP A 183 -21.19 8.33 -1.10
C ASP A 183 -20.45 7.16 -1.78
N TRP A 184 -20.87 6.83 -3.00
CA TRP A 184 -20.20 5.86 -3.86
C TRP A 184 -19.47 6.60 -4.98
N GLU A 185 -18.13 6.49 -4.97
CA GLU A 185 -17.28 7.01 -6.03
C GLU A 185 -16.36 5.88 -6.51
N ALA A 186 -16.53 5.48 -7.77
CA ALA A 186 -15.69 4.49 -8.43
C ALA A 186 -14.97 5.12 -9.62
N THR A 187 -13.66 4.91 -9.70
CA THR A 187 -12.83 5.35 -10.83
C THR A 187 -11.99 4.18 -11.31
N PHE A 188 -11.90 3.98 -12.62
CA PHE A 188 -10.99 2.99 -13.18
C PHE A 188 -9.55 3.48 -13.13
N LEU A 189 -8.64 2.60 -12.76
CA LEU A 189 -7.22 2.91 -12.73
C LEU A 189 -6.71 3.32 -14.12
N ASP A 190 -7.21 2.72 -15.19
CA ASP A 190 -6.82 3.11 -16.56
C ASP A 190 -7.25 4.54 -16.88
N ASP A 191 -8.40 4.99 -16.40
CA ASP A 191 -8.87 6.36 -16.58
C ASP A 191 -8.04 7.35 -15.75
N SER A 192 -7.61 6.98 -14.54
CA SER A 192 -6.74 7.83 -13.71
C SER A 192 -5.33 7.91 -14.28
N ILE A 193 -4.79 6.79 -14.77
CA ILE A 193 -3.50 6.72 -15.47
C ILE A 193 -3.55 7.53 -16.76
N ALA A 194 -4.60 7.40 -17.59
CA ALA A 194 -4.74 8.15 -18.84
C ALA A 194 -4.73 9.68 -18.61
N ARG A 195 -5.32 10.17 -17.51
CA ARG A 195 -5.28 11.59 -17.14
C ARG A 195 -3.87 12.10 -16.81
N LEU A 196 -2.95 11.22 -16.42
CA LEU A 196 -1.54 11.58 -16.16
C LEU A 196 -0.70 11.70 -17.43
N TYR A 197 -1.19 11.17 -18.56
CA TYR A 197 -0.51 11.21 -19.87
C TYR A 197 -1.20 12.09 -20.92
N ALA A 198 -2.33 12.72 -20.59
CA ALA A 198 -3.04 13.66 -21.45
C ALA A 198 -2.46 15.08 -21.34
#